data_AF-A0A9P7SF03-F1
#
_entry.id   AF-A0A9P7SF03-F1
#
_cell.length_a   1.000
_cell.length_b   1.000
_cell.length_c   1.000
_cell.angle_alpha   90.00
_cell.angle_beta   90.00
_cell.angle_gamma   90.00
#
_symmetry.space_group_name_H-M   'P 1'
#
loop_
_entity.id
_entity.type
_entity.pdbx_description
1 polymer ?
#
loop_
_entity_poly.entity_id
_entity_poly.type
_entity_poly.pdbx_seq_one_letter_code
_entity_poly.pdbx_strand_id
1 'polypeptide(L)'
;MSSPATDSMYALQEIPGKGKGLVATRHIPKGTRILCEEPLFAIPNVMDLEKRCRFICQQVDSLSNEQRQAFLSMHNIHPFNDTEERDIGIFETNSLPAGGMPIPHTRAIFLEACRINHDCKSNAIYDWNTHIKRNTVHAVRDINEGEEITVSYVVILKTRESRQRTLKNTYHFTCRCSLCSLPNEQSQERDRKIAQIVRLGEFYVPKSTNSPPQALGYVDAQARLYNELYQEDCGHPYSYQYAVMIARAHGDLARIRVFAQRVVRSFVTILGTDSTESIQYANMAKNPASEPKLLSSSTRWKTSVNDIPQGLGPDDFEDWLWRREPVAALAQPMSPPSQSLFSGFADLAYKNGIDAAGCFQSRHSCFLAEIVETLVPHPLDLKIRDILGKTVQLHFYTKGEGTELEPSQYQRGHTVAVLNASQYVFEFGPRGIRQTDLEMTKVNTIAEHGLFCINLSTYPRNFCSSSC
;
A
#
# COMPACT_ATOMS: atom_id res chain seq x y z
N MET A 1 -5.48 -11.26 51.51
CA MET A 1 -6.76 -10.53 51.41
C MET A 1 -6.71 -9.71 50.13
N SER A 2 -7.63 -10.00 49.20
CA SER A 2 -8.11 -9.16 48.09
C SER A 2 -7.13 -8.73 46.97
N SER A 3 -7.29 -9.37 45.81
CA SER A 3 -6.84 -8.93 44.47
C SER A 3 -7.30 -7.50 44.13
N PRO A 4 -6.51 -6.75 43.34
CA PRO A 4 -7.08 -6.07 42.18
C PRO A 4 -6.22 -6.27 40.92
N ALA A 5 -6.17 -7.50 40.41
CA ALA A 5 -5.71 -7.76 39.04
C ALA A 5 -6.92 -7.79 38.09
N THR A 6 -7.52 -6.63 37.80
CA THR A 6 -8.62 -6.49 36.80
C THR A 6 -8.65 -5.11 36.11
N ASP A 7 -7.49 -4.53 35.73
CA ASP A 7 -7.47 -3.32 34.88
C ASP A 7 -6.37 -3.29 33.80
N SER A 8 -5.70 -4.42 33.55
CA SER A 8 -4.83 -4.53 32.37
C SER A 8 -5.67 -4.40 31.10
N MET A 9 -5.12 -3.83 30.03
CA MET A 9 -5.77 -3.78 28.70
C MET A 9 -5.74 -5.12 27.97
N TYR A 10 -4.85 -6.01 28.39
CA TYR A 10 -4.64 -7.31 27.78
C TYR A 10 -4.26 -8.37 28.82
N ALA A 11 -4.40 -9.63 28.44
CA ALA A 11 -3.90 -10.78 29.19
C ALA A 11 -3.16 -11.74 28.26
N LEU A 12 -2.08 -12.33 28.76
CA LEU A 12 -1.40 -13.43 28.07
C LEU A 12 -2.23 -14.71 28.20
N GLN A 13 -2.60 -15.31 27.08
CA GLN A 13 -3.45 -16.51 27.02
C GLN A 13 -2.88 -17.54 26.05
N GLU A 14 -3.25 -18.80 26.23
CA GLU A 14 -3.02 -19.84 25.22
C GLU A 14 -3.97 -19.64 24.04
N ILE A 15 -3.42 -19.57 22.84
CA ILE A 15 -4.12 -19.38 21.57
C ILE A 15 -4.02 -20.68 20.77
N PRO A 16 -5.15 -21.33 20.45
CA PRO A 16 -5.15 -22.59 19.72
C PRO A 16 -4.31 -22.54 18.44
N GLY A 17 -3.28 -23.39 18.38
CA GLY A 17 -2.39 -23.50 17.22
C GLY A 17 -1.37 -22.37 17.04
N LYS A 18 -1.32 -21.39 17.94
CA LYS A 18 -0.33 -20.28 17.92
C LYS A 18 0.54 -20.18 19.18
N GLY A 19 0.32 -21.06 20.17
CA GLY A 19 1.00 -20.96 21.46
C GLY A 19 0.42 -19.81 22.27
N LYS A 20 1.24 -19.05 22.99
CA LYS A 20 0.74 -17.92 23.79
C LYS A 20 0.57 -16.65 22.94
N GLY A 21 -0.42 -15.84 23.28
CA GLY A 21 -0.71 -14.55 22.64
C GLY A 21 -1.34 -13.55 23.61
N LEU A 22 -1.36 -12.28 23.23
CA LEU A 22 -2.04 -11.25 24.02
C LEU A 22 -3.48 -11.11 23.54
N VAL A 23 -4.43 -11.13 24.47
CA VAL A 23 -5.87 -10.96 24.20
C VAL A 23 -6.37 -9.74 24.95
N ALA A 24 -7.12 -8.88 24.27
CA ALA A 24 -7.70 -7.69 24.88
C ALA A 24 -8.70 -8.08 25.97
N THR A 25 -8.57 -7.50 27.16
CA THR A 25 -9.46 -7.71 28.31
C THR A 25 -10.53 -6.63 28.43
N ARG A 26 -10.51 -5.65 27.53
CA ARG A 26 -11.51 -4.59 27.34
C ARG A 26 -11.38 -4.03 25.93
N HIS A 27 -12.34 -3.20 25.51
CA HIS A 27 -12.22 -2.45 24.27
C HIS A 27 -10.99 -1.51 24.30
N ILE A 28 -10.15 -1.59 23.26
CA ILE A 28 -8.96 -0.75 23.08
C ILE A 28 -9.19 0.14 21.84
N PRO A 29 -9.34 1.47 22.02
CA PRO A 29 -9.51 2.39 20.90
C PRO A 29 -8.27 2.48 20.01
N LYS A 30 -8.49 2.72 18.72
CA LYS A 30 -7.46 3.07 17.72
C LYS A 30 -6.52 4.17 18.25
N GLY A 31 -5.22 3.97 18.04
CA GLY A 31 -4.14 4.88 18.45
C GLY A 31 -3.70 4.72 19.91
N THR A 32 -4.34 3.84 20.68
CA THR A 32 -3.92 3.57 22.06
C THR A 32 -2.59 2.84 22.07
N ARG A 33 -1.65 3.30 22.90
CA ARG A 33 -0.41 2.59 23.23
C ARG A 33 -0.72 1.42 24.16
N ILE A 34 -0.68 0.22 23.63
CA ILE A 34 -0.94 -1.05 24.33
C ILE A 34 0.26 -1.42 25.20
N LEU A 35 1.48 -1.36 24.63
CA LEU A 35 2.74 -1.70 25.32
C LEU A 35 3.75 -0.55 25.24
N CYS A 36 4.60 -0.46 26.27
CA CYS A 36 5.74 0.44 26.35
C CYS A 36 6.86 -0.23 27.17
N GLU A 37 7.67 -1.06 26.51
CA GLU A 37 8.51 -2.05 27.16
C GLU A 37 10.01 -1.76 26.97
N GLU A 38 10.77 -1.85 28.06
CA GLU A 38 12.24 -1.86 27.99
C GLU A 38 12.72 -3.23 27.51
N PRO A 39 13.83 -3.29 26.76
CA PRO A 39 14.41 -4.56 26.37
C PRO A 39 14.88 -5.31 27.61
N LEU A 40 14.57 -6.62 27.68
CA LEU A 40 15.18 -7.52 28.66
C LEU A 40 16.70 -7.55 28.47
N PHE A 41 17.13 -7.68 27.20
CA PHE A 41 18.49 -7.45 26.74
C PHE A 41 18.46 -7.19 25.23
N ALA A 42 19.53 -6.54 24.71
CA ALA A 42 19.64 -6.14 23.31
C ALA A 42 20.99 -6.55 22.72
N ILE A 43 20.98 -6.95 21.45
CA ILE A 43 22.13 -7.47 20.71
C ILE A 43 22.30 -6.64 19.42
N PRO A 44 23.46 -5.98 19.23
CA PRO A 44 23.78 -5.33 17.96
C PRO A 44 23.94 -6.35 16.82
N ASN A 45 23.21 -6.18 15.73
CA ASN A 45 23.22 -7.11 14.59
C ASN A 45 24.39 -6.88 13.61
N VAL A 46 25.25 -5.89 13.89
CA VAL A 46 26.48 -5.60 13.11
C VAL A 46 27.66 -6.50 13.49
N MET A 47 27.48 -7.37 14.48
CA MET A 47 28.49 -8.32 14.95
C MET A 47 28.58 -9.52 14.00
N ASP A 48 29.77 -10.09 13.84
CA ASP A 48 29.90 -11.40 13.20
C ASP A 48 29.14 -12.48 14.00
N LEU A 49 28.76 -13.56 13.31
CA LEU A 49 27.84 -14.56 13.85
C LEU A 49 28.34 -15.17 15.16
N GLU A 50 29.62 -15.52 15.25
CA GLU A 50 30.21 -16.15 16.43
C GLU A 50 30.20 -15.21 17.64
N LYS A 51 30.58 -13.94 17.46
CA LYS A 51 30.50 -12.94 18.53
C LYS A 51 29.06 -12.71 18.96
N ARG A 52 28.11 -12.68 18.02
CA ARG A 52 26.69 -12.50 18.30
C ARG A 52 26.14 -13.64 19.16
N CYS A 53 26.42 -14.89 18.80
CA CYS A 53 26.03 -16.07 19.57
C CYS A 53 26.59 -16.02 21.01
N ARG A 54 27.89 -15.74 21.16
CA ARG A 54 28.50 -15.60 22.50
C ARG A 54 27.85 -14.49 23.33
N PHE A 55 27.53 -13.37 22.70
CA PHE A 55 26.91 -12.25 23.40
C PHE A 55 25.49 -12.59 23.87
N ILE A 56 24.71 -13.33 23.06
CA ILE A 56 23.40 -13.83 23.47
C ILE A 56 23.53 -14.71 24.73
N CYS A 57 24.41 -15.72 24.71
CA CYS A 57 24.60 -16.61 25.86
C CYS A 57 25.01 -15.83 27.12
N GLN A 58 25.96 -14.89 27.00
CA GLN A 58 26.39 -14.04 28.12
C GLN A 58 25.24 -13.18 28.69
N GLN A 59 24.39 -12.60 27.83
CA GLN A 59 23.24 -11.83 28.30
C GLN A 59 22.25 -12.73 29.03
N VAL A 60 21.91 -13.89 28.48
CA VAL A 60 21.00 -14.86 29.12
C VAL A 60 21.60 -15.34 30.44
N ASP A 61 22.92 -15.49 30.53
CA ASP A 61 23.59 -15.91 31.75
C ASP A 61 23.53 -14.89 32.89
N SER A 62 23.50 -13.61 32.53
CA SER A 62 23.39 -12.51 33.47
C SER A 62 21.96 -12.25 33.98
N LEU A 63 20.94 -12.90 33.42
CA LEU A 63 19.55 -12.71 33.82
C LEU A 63 19.28 -13.24 35.24
N SER A 64 18.41 -12.55 35.98
CA SER A 64 17.81 -13.11 37.21
C SER A 64 17.05 -14.41 36.92
N ASN A 65 16.79 -15.20 37.96
CA ASN A 65 16.08 -16.48 37.81
C ASN A 65 14.69 -16.28 37.17
N GLU A 66 13.97 -15.24 37.60
CA GLU A 66 12.63 -14.91 37.10
C GLU A 66 12.69 -14.47 35.62
N GLN A 67 13.63 -13.60 35.27
CA GLN A 67 13.84 -13.15 33.90
C GLN A 67 14.25 -14.31 32.97
N ARG A 68 15.16 -15.17 33.43
CA ARG A 68 15.59 -16.35 32.68
C ARG A 68 14.43 -17.31 32.48
N GLN A 69 13.62 -17.59 33.50
CA GLN A 69 12.43 -18.42 33.36
C GLN A 69 11.44 -17.84 32.34
N ALA A 70 11.20 -16.52 32.38
CA ALA A 70 10.33 -15.85 31.43
C ALA A 70 10.85 -15.97 29.99
N PHE A 71 12.16 -15.73 29.77
CA PHE A 71 12.83 -15.91 28.49
C PHE A 71 12.74 -17.36 27.99
N LEU A 72 13.07 -18.34 28.84
CA LEU A 72 13.06 -19.77 28.49
C LEU A 72 11.66 -20.32 28.20
N SER A 73 10.60 -19.61 28.62
CA SER A 73 9.23 -19.95 28.29
C SER A 73 8.75 -19.40 26.93
N MET A 74 9.60 -18.66 26.20
CA MET A 74 9.32 -18.22 24.84
C MET A 74 9.44 -19.37 23.84
N HIS A 75 8.82 -19.23 22.68
CA HIS A 75 8.84 -20.27 21.65
C HIS A 75 10.24 -20.38 21.04
N ASN A 76 10.69 -21.59 20.70
CA ASN A 76 11.90 -21.81 19.93
C ASN A 76 11.57 -22.68 18.73
N ILE A 77 11.75 -22.14 17.52
CA ILE A 77 11.54 -22.90 16.27
C ILE A 77 12.76 -23.75 15.90
N HIS A 78 13.92 -23.47 16.49
CA HIS A 78 15.18 -24.12 16.14
C HIS A 78 15.38 -25.37 17.00
N PRO A 79 15.76 -26.52 16.40
CA PRO A 79 16.22 -27.66 17.17
C PRO A 79 17.50 -27.30 17.93
N PHE A 80 17.68 -27.88 19.11
CA PHE A 80 18.85 -27.64 19.95
C PHE A 80 19.24 -28.91 20.72
N ASN A 81 20.53 -29.10 20.95
CA ASN A 81 21.11 -30.21 21.70
C ASN A 81 21.67 -29.77 23.06
N ASP A 82 21.96 -28.49 23.22
CA ASP A 82 22.49 -27.91 24.45
C ASP A 82 21.80 -26.58 24.80
N THR A 83 22.23 -25.98 25.91
CA THR A 83 21.66 -24.71 26.40
C THR A 83 22.01 -23.52 25.53
N GLU A 84 23.18 -23.50 24.88
CA GLU A 84 23.60 -22.39 24.03
C GLU A 84 22.76 -22.36 22.74
N GLU A 85 22.64 -23.50 22.06
CA GLU A 85 21.79 -23.64 20.87
C GLU A 85 20.33 -23.27 21.17
N ARG A 86 19.82 -23.66 22.36
CA ARG A 86 18.48 -23.27 22.81
C ARG A 86 18.34 -21.77 22.96
N ASP A 87 19.26 -21.13 23.67
CA ASP A 87 19.18 -19.72 24.04
C ASP A 87 19.32 -18.84 22.78
N ILE A 88 20.21 -19.21 21.87
CA ILE A 88 20.33 -18.60 20.54
C ILE A 88 19.03 -18.79 19.74
N GLY A 89 18.48 -20.00 19.70
CA GLY A 89 17.25 -20.30 18.98
C GLY A 89 16.05 -19.49 19.48
N ILE A 90 15.86 -19.37 20.80
CA ILE A 90 14.82 -18.51 21.39
C ILE A 90 15.02 -17.05 20.97
N PHE A 91 16.27 -16.56 21.03
CA PHE A 91 16.57 -15.19 20.63
C PHE A 91 16.24 -14.92 19.15
N GLU A 92 16.68 -15.79 18.25
CA GLU A 92 16.45 -15.65 16.80
C GLU A 92 14.96 -15.75 16.45
N THR A 93 14.22 -16.62 17.15
CA THR A 93 12.78 -16.79 16.96
C THR A 93 11.99 -15.53 17.32
N ASN A 94 12.32 -14.90 18.45
CA ASN A 94 11.42 -13.92 19.09
C ASN A 94 11.88 -12.47 19.01
N SER A 95 13.18 -12.21 18.81
CA SER A 95 13.71 -10.85 18.96
C SER A 95 13.05 -9.84 18.02
N LEU A 96 12.82 -8.64 18.52
CA LEU A 96 12.22 -7.53 17.77
C LEU A 96 13.27 -6.43 17.51
N PRO A 97 13.08 -5.61 16.47
CA PRO A 97 13.90 -4.42 16.27
C PRO A 97 13.89 -3.50 17.51
N ALA A 98 15.08 -3.07 17.92
CA ALA A 98 15.30 -2.17 19.06
C ALA A 98 16.36 -1.09 18.74
N GLY A 99 16.55 -0.80 17.45
CA GLY A 99 17.55 0.14 16.98
C GLY A 99 16.91 1.34 16.30
N GLY A 100 17.52 2.50 16.52
CA GLY A 100 17.36 3.67 15.68
C GLY A 100 18.73 4.25 15.36
N MET A 101 18.77 5.30 14.55
CA MET A 101 20.02 6.03 14.34
C MET A 101 20.59 6.50 15.69
N PRO A 102 21.91 6.34 15.96
CA PRO A 102 22.99 6.01 15.03
C PRO A 102 23.44 4.54 14.98
N ILE A 103 22.85 3.62 15.77
CA ILE A 103 23.18 2.18 15.72
C ILE A 103 22.02 1.44 15.04
N PRO A 104 21.93 1.49 13.70
CA PRO A 104 20.92 0.74 12.99
C PRO A 104 21.14 -0.76 13.26
N HIS A 105 20.06 -1.53 13.17
CA HIS A 105 20.11 -3.00 13.27
C HIS A 105 20.44 -3.52 14.68
N THR A 106 19.78 -3.05 15.73
CA THR A 106 19.78 -3.75 17.04
C THR A 106 18.51 -4.59 17.16
N ARG A 107 18.64 -5.80 17.72
CA ARG A 107 17.51 -6.68 18.04
C ARG A 107 17.47 -6.93 19.55
N ALA A 108 16.29 -7.03 20.12
CA ALA A 108 16.14 -7.22 21.56
C ALA A 108 14.98 -8.16 21.90
N ILE A 109 15.02 -8.68 23.12
CA ILE A 109 13.94 -9.45 23.70
C ILE A 109 13.08 -8.55 24.57
N PHE A 110 11.77 -8.70 24.42
CA PHE A 110 10.73 -8.02 25.18
C PHE A 110 9.79 -9.11 25.72
N LEU A 111 9.54 -9.16 27.02
CA LEU A 111 8.80 -10.24 27.67
C LEU A 111 7.36 -10.35 27.15
N GLU A 112 6.70 -9.21 26.93
CA GLU A 112 5.30 -9.15 26.47
C GLU A 112 5.23 -8.93 24.95
N ALA A 113 5.96 -7.96 24.39
CA ALA A 113 5.83 -7.65 22.96
C ALA A 113 6.23 -8.82 22.05
N CYS A 114 7.19 -9.66 22.46
CA CYS A 114 7.57 -10.87 21.72
C CYS A 114 6.51 -11.99 21.76
N ARG A 115 5.45 -11.86 22.57
CA ARG A 115 4.32 -12.82 22.63
C ARG A 115 3.22 -12.52 21.63
N ILE A 116 3.27 -11.37 20.95
CA ILE A 116 2.18 -10.96 20.06
C ILE A 116 2.26 -11.79 18.77
N ASN A 117 1.19 -12.52 18.47
CA ASN A 117 1.12 -13.39 17.30
C ASN A 117 0.94 -12.63 15.98
N HIS A 118 1.18 -13.37 14.90
CA HIS A 118 0.99 -12.87 13.54
C HIS A 118 -0.47 -12.83 13.09
N ASP A 119 -0.86 -11.73 12.44
CA ASP A 119 -1.92 -11.69 11.44
C ASP A 119 -1.49 -10.78 10.26
N CYS A 120 -1.85 -11.13 9.02
CA CYS A 120 -1.54 -10.26 7.86
C CYS A 120 -2.42 -9.00 7.85
N LYS A 121 -3.60 -9.03 8.48
CA LYS A 121 -4.48 -7.88 8.76
C LYS A 121 -4.44 -7.58 10.26
N SER A 122 -3.23 -7.33 10.74
CA SER A 122 -2.94 -7.05 12.14
C SER A 122 -3.71 -5.84 12.67
N ASN A 123 -4.07 -5.88 13.95
CA ASN A 123 -4.77 -4.79 14.63
C ASN A 123 -3.86 -3.91 15.50
N ALA A 124 -2.59 -4.29 15.64
CA ALA A 124 -1.56 -3.50 16.25
C ALA A 124 -0.29 -3.46 15.40
N ILE A 125 0.58 -2.50 15.72
CA ILE A 125 1.91 -2.34 15.14
C ILE A 125 2.90 -2.10 16.26
N TYR A 126 4.07 -2.72 16.18
CA TYR A 126 5.19 -2.42 17.07
C TYR A 126 6.17 -1.47 16.38
N ASP A 127 6.84 -0.63 17.17
CA ASP A 127 7.94 0.20 16.73
C ASP A 127 8.94 0.45 17.87
N TRP A 128 10.20 0.76 17.52
CA TRP A 128 11.20 1.19 18.48
C TRP A 128 11.19 2.72 18.62
N ASN A 129 10.63 3.21 19.72
CA ASN A 129 10.62 4.64 19.99
C ASN A 129 12.03 5.08 20.44
N THR A 130 12.75 5.73 19.52
CA THR A 130 14.14 6.19 19.72
C THR A 130 14.30 7.24 20.81
N HIS A 131 13.26 8.04 21.05
CA HIS A 131 13.29 9.13 22.02
C HIS A 131 13.24 8.60 23.45
N ILE A 132 12.35 7.64 23.74
CA ILE A 132 12.22 7.02 25.07
C ILE A 132 12.98 5.69 25.21
N LYS A 133 13.58 5.18 24.12
CA LYS A 133 14.34 3.91 24.05
C LYS A 133 13.54 2.70 24.55
N ARG A 134 12.31 2.55 24.05
CA ARG A 134 11.42 1.43 24.38
C ARG A 134 10.75 0.86 23.14
N ASN A 135 10.41 -0.43 23.17
CA ASN A 135 9.46 -0.98 22.23
C ASN A 135 8.07 -0.48 22.59
N THR A 136 7.34 -0.01 21.59
CA THR A 136 5.96 0.44 21.76
C THR A 136 5.06 -0.33 20.84
N VAL A 137 3.87 -0.70 21.31
CA VAL A 137 2.84 -1.33 20.50
C VAL A 137 1.61 -0.46 20.52
N HIS A 138 1.10 -0.07 19.35
CA HIS A 138 -0.07 0.79 19.23
C HIS A 138 -1.18 0.08 18.44
N ALA A 139 -2.43 0.27 18.86
CA ALA A 139 -3.61 -0.18 18.13
C ALA A 139 -3.77 0.62 16.83
N VAL A 140 -3.84 -0.05 15.67
CA VAL A 140 -4.04 0.64 14.36
C VAL A 140 -5.52 0.79 13.99
N ARG A 141 -6.38 0.06 14.71
CA ARG A 141 -7.84 0.12 14.68
C ARG A 141 -8.39 -0.19 16.07
N ASP A 142 -9.70 -0.03 16.23
CA ASP A 142 -10.36 -0.50 17.46
C ASP A 142 -10.20 -2.02 17.59
N ILE A 143 -9.93 -2.47 18.82
CA ILE A 143 -9.77 -3.87 19.21
C ILE A 143 -10.84 -4.16 20.26
N ASN A 144 -11.71 -5.13 19.98
CA ASN A 144 -12.79 -5.47 20.91
C ASN A 144 -12.28 -6.32 22.08
N GLU A 145 -13.00 -6.29 23.20
CA GLU A 145 -12.76 -7.22 24.30
C GLU A 145 -12.83 -8.68 23.79
N GLY A 146 -11.86 -9.50 24.20
CA GLY A 146 -11.72 -10.89 23.75
C GLY A 146 -11.01 -11.05 22.40
N GLU A 147 -10.72 -9.97 21.67
CA GLU A 147 -9.98 -10.04 20.41
C GLU A 147 -8.47 -10.22 20.67
N GLU A 148 -7.82 -11.10 19.90
CA GLU A 148 -6.37 -11.28 19.93
C GLU A 148 -5.67 -10.03 19.39
N ILE A 149 -4.71 -9.49 20.15
CA ILE A 149 -3.81 -8.42 19.68
C ILE A 149 -2.76 -9.09 18.79
N THR A 150 -2.64 -8.60 17.56
CA THR A 150 -1.78 -9.20 16.52
C THR A 150 -0.96 -8.14 15.79
N VAL A 151 0.22 -8.53 15.34
CA VAL A 151 1.13 -7.71 14.50
C VAL A 151 1.46 -8.45 13.20
N SER A 152 1.97 -7.75 12.18
CA SER A 152 2.46 -8.42 10.99
C SER A 152 3.95 -8.78 11.12
N TYR A 153 4.31 -10.06 11.02
CA TYR A 153 5.70 -10.53 10.96
C TYR A 153 6.32 -10.37 9.57
N VAL A 154 5.50 -10.02 8.59
CA VAL A 154 5.90 -9.82 7.19
C VAL A 154 5.62 -8.40 6.75
N VAL A 155 6.35 -7.95 5.75
CA VAL A 155 6.11 -6.64 5.13
C VAL A 155 4.70 -6.61 4.53
N ILE A 156 3.98 -5.52 4.79
CA ILE A 156 2.56 -5.32 4.44
C ILE A 156 2.32 -5.38 2.91
N LEU A 157 3.27 -4.84 2.13
CA LEU A 157 3.25 -4.81 0.66
C LEU A 157 3.86 -6.06 0.01
N LYS A 158 3.33 -7.23 0.35
CA LYS A 158 3.73 -8.51 -0.24
C LYS A 158 2.52 -9.29 -0.71
N THR A 159 2.71 -10.06 -1.80
CA THR A 159 1.70 -10.96 -2.35
C THR A 159 1.32 -12.06 -1.37
N ARG A 160 0.15 -12.70 -1.51
CA ARG A 160 -0.24 -13.84 -0.67
C ARG A 160 0.81 -14.94 -0.67
N GLU A 161 1.32 -15.27 -1.86
CA GLU A 161 2.37 -16.28 -2.03
C GLU A 161 3.66 -15.89 -1.29
N SER A 162 4.12 -14.64 -1.44
CA SER A 162 5.32 -14.17 -0.76
C SER A 162 5.17 -14.18 0.76
N ARG A 163 4.01 -13.74 1.29
CA ARG A 163 3.75 -13.78 2.74
C ARG A 163 3.77 -15.22 3.26
N GLN A 164 3.06 -16.13 2.59
CA GLN A 164 3.05 -17.55 2.97
C GLN A 164 4.44 -18.20 2.90
N ARG A 165 5.22 -17.91 1.86
CA ARG A 165 6.59 -18.41 1.74
C ARG A 165 7.47 -17.93 2.88
N THR A 166 7.45 -16.63 3.20
CA THR A 166 8.23 -16.08 4.32
C THR A 166 7.81 -16.70 5.65
N LEU A 167 6.51 -16.78 5.92
CA LEU A 167 6.00 -17.37 7.18
C LEU A 167 6.35 -18.85 7.32
N LYS A 168 6.26 -19.62 6.23
CA LYS A 168 6.64 -21.04 6.22
C LYS A 168 8.14 -21.25 6.41
N ASN A 169 8.96 -20.42 5.77
CA ASN A 169 10.42 -20.58 5.80
C ASN A 169 11.05 -20.03 7.09
N THR A 170 10.47 -18.98 7.67
CA THR A 170 11.04 -18.27 8.84
C THR A 170 10.37 -18.66 10.14
N TYR A 171 9.07 -18.98 10.13
CA TYR A 171 8.28 -19.26 11.34
C TYR A 171 7.60 -20.63 11.32
N HIS A 172 7.84 -21.44 10.28
CA HIS A 172 7.35 -22.82 10.16
C HIS A 172 5.83 -23.01 10.29
N PHE A 173 5.02 -22.00 9.93
CA PHE A 173 3.55 -22.13 9.90
C PHE A 173 2.94 -21.64 8.59
N THR A 174 1.69 -22.06 8.34
CA THR A 174 0.87 -21.57 7.23
C THR A 174 -0.18 -20.60 7.78
N CYS A 175 -0.19 -19.37 7.30
CA CYS A 175 -1.13 -18.35 7.76
C CYS A 175 -2.54 -18.63 7.24
N ARG A 176 -3.55 -18.51 8.10
CA ARG A 176 -4.97 -18.72 7.76
C ARG A 176 -5.84 -17.50 8.06
N CYS A 177 -5.22 -16.33 8.23
CA CYS A 177 -5.95 -15.09 8.48
C CYS A 177 -6.90 -14.74 7.33
N SER A 178 -7.78 -13.78 7.56
CA SER A 178 -8.77 -13.35 6.56
C SER A 178 -8.16 -12.94 5.21
N LEU A 179 -6.98 -12.33 5.19
CA LEU A 179 -6.29 -11.97 3.94
C LEU A 179 -5.66 -13.16 3.21
N CYS A 180 -5.18 -14.16 3.94
CA CYS A 180 -4.58 -15.36 3.36
C CYS A 180 -5.65 -16.37 2.90
N SER A 181 -6.86 -16.26 3.47
CA SER A 181 -8.01 -17.11 3.15
C SER A 181 -8.95 -16.48 2.11
N LEU A 182 -8.60 -15.33 1.53
CA LEU A 182 -9.36 -14.73 0.43
C LEU A 182 -9.48 -15.71 -0.75
N PRO A 183 -10.63 -15.72 -1.45
CA PRO A 183 -10.77 -16.35 -2.75
C PRO A 183 -9.65 -15.94 -3.72
N ASN A 184 -9.32 -16.81 -4.67
CA ASN A 184 -8.17 -16.60 -5.56
C ASN A 184 -8.28 -15.29 -6.36
N GLU A 185 -9.47 -14.95 -6.86
CA GLU A 185 -9.69 -13.70 -7.61
C GLU A 185 -9.46 -12.46 -6.73
N GLN A 186 -10.07 -12.41 -5.54
CA GLN A 186 -9.82 -11.34 -4.56
C GLN A 186 -8.34 -11.21 -4.19
N SER A 187 -7.66 -12.34 -3.98
CA SER A 187 -6.24 -12.34 -3.64
C SER A 187 -5.39 -11.82 -4.80
N GLN A 188 -5.70 -12.20 -6.05
CA GLN A 188 -4.99 -11.73 -7.24
C GLN A 188 -5.19 -10.22 -7.44
N GLU A 189 -6.41 -9.73 -7.25
CA GLU A 189 -6.71 -8.32 -7.38
C GLU A 189 -5.98 -7.49 -6.32
N ARG A 190 -5.99 -7.97 -5.07
CA ARG A 190 -5.23 -7.34 -3.99
C ARG A 190 -3.73 -7.32 -4.31
N ASP A 191 -3.19 -8.42 -4.83
CA ASP A 191 -1.77 -8.54 -5.17
C ASP A 191 -1.39 -7.62 -6.34
N ARG A 192 -2.28 -7.44 -7.33
CA ARG A 192 -2.14 -6.44 -8.41
C ARG A 192 -2.05 -5.03 -7.85
N LYS A 193 -2.96 -4.62 -6.96
CA LYS A 193 -2.94 -3.29 -6.33
C LYS A 193 -1.67 -3.06 -5.49
N ILE A 194 -1.16 -4.09 -4.82
CA ILE A 194 0.14 -4.00 -4.14
C ILE A 194 1.27 -3.74 -5.13
N ALA A 195 1.30 -4.46 -6.25
CA ALA A 195 2.29 -4.22 -7.29
C ALA A 195 2.23 -2.77 -7.78
N GLN A 196 1.03 -2.24 -8.00
CA GLN A 196 0.82 -0.83 -8.38
C GLN A 196 1.38 0.14 -7.33
N ILE A 197 1.09 -0.07 -6.03
CA ILE A 197 1.63 0.76 -4.94
C ILE A 197 3.17 0.77 -4.95
N VAL A 198 3.79 -0.40 -5.05
CA VAL A 198 5.25 -0.54 -5.04
C VAL A 198 5.86 0.17 -6.23
N ARG A 199 5.32 -0.04 -7.43
CA ARG A 199 5.84 0.51 -8.69
C ARG A 199 5.66 2.02 -8.77
N LEU A 200 4.55 2.57 -8.31
CA LEU A 200 4.38 4.03 -8.16
C LEU A 200 5.49 4.63 -7.30
N GLY A 201 5.89 3.91 -6.23
CA GLY A 201 7.03 4.22 -5.37
C GLY A 201 8.34 4.49 -6.12
N GLU A 202 8.59 3.73 -7.17
CA GLU A 202 9.80 3.81 -7.99
C GLU A 202 9.78 5.01 -8.96
N PHE A 203 8.59 5.48 -9.35
CA PHE A 203 8.44 6.48 -10.41
C PHE A 203 8.47 7.93 -9.94
N TYR A 204 8.05 8.25 -8.71
CA TYR A 204 7.97 9.65 -8.29
C TYR A 204 9.31 10.26 -7.86
N VAL A 205 10.28 9.48 -7.33
CA VAL A 205 11.58 10.03 -6.91
C VAL A 205 12.38 10.61 -8.08
N PRO A 206 12.53 9.92 -9.23
CA PRO A 206 13.24 10.49 -10.38
C PRO A 206 12.52 11.69 -11.02
N LYS A 207 11.19 11.74 -10.89
CA LYS A 207 10.34 12.78 -11.50
C LYS A 207 10.10 13.99 -10.63
N SER A 208 10.45 13.94 -9.34
CA SER A 208 10.18 15.02 -8.38
C SER A 208 10.77 16.36 -8.80
N THR A 209 11.87 16.36 -9.56
CA THR A 209 12.54 17.58 -10.03
C THR A 209 12.07 18.00 -11.43
N ASN A 210 11.98 17.06 -12.38
CA ASN A 210 11.75 17.34 -13.80
C ASN A 210 10.26 17.51 -14.14
N SER A 211 9.40 16.69 -13.53
CA SER A 211 7.94 16.71 -13.74
C SER A 211 7.19 16.68 -12.41
N PRO A 212 7.29 17.73 -11.58
CA PRO A 212 6.74 17.73 -10.22
C PRO A 212 5.22 17.45 -10.16
N PRO A 213 4.36 17.99 -11.06
CA PRO A 213 2.93 17.65 -11.07
C PRO A 213 2.68 16.15 -11.30
N GLN A 214 3.45 15.52 -12.19
CA GLN A 214 3.31 14.09 -12.46
C GLN A 214 3.79 13.25 -11.27
N ALA A 215 4.89 13.64 -10.62
CA ALA A 215 5.36 12.98 -9.41
C ALA A 215 4.30 13.06 -8.29
N LEU A 216 3.69 14.23 -8.08
CA LEU A 216 2.61 14.40 -7.11
C LEU A 216 1.37 13.56 -7.47
N GLY A 217 1.02 13.47 -8.76
CA GLY A 217 -0.06 12.61 -9.24
C GLY A 217 0.18 11.12 -8.97
N TYR A 218 1.42 10.64 -9.06
CA TYR A 218 1.75 9.26 -8.68
C TYR A 218 1.65 9.02 -7.17
N VAL A 219 2.03 10.00 -6.36
CA VAL A 219 1.84 9.93 -4.91
C VAL A 219 0.35 9.93 -4.55
N ASP A 220 -0.48 10.70 -5.24
CA ASP A 220 -1.94 10.70 -5.12
C ASP A 220 -2.57 9.36 -5.55
N ALA A 221 -2.11 8.77 -6.65
CA ALA A 221 -2.56 7.43 -7.05
C ALA A 221 -2.18 6.36 -6.01
N GLN A 222 -0.96 6.42 -5.48
CA GLN A 222 -0.48 5.51 -4.45
C GLN A 222 -1.31 5.67 -3.16
N ALA A 223 -1.61 6.92 -2.80
CA ALA A 223 -2.47 7.27 -1.68
C ALA A 223 -3.87 6.63 -1.77
N ARG A 224 -4.54 6.79 -2.91
CA ARG A 224 -5.85 6.16 -3.16
C ARG A 224 -5.80 4.64 -3.03
N LEU A 225 -4.79 3.99 -3.62
CA LEU A 225 -4.61 2.54 -3.52
C LEU A 225 -4.40 2.07 -2.08
N TYR A 226 -3.67 2.83 -1.26
CA TYR A 226 -3.55 2.53 0.17
C TYR A 226 -4.92 2.61 0.87
N ASN A 227 -5.71 3.65 0.62
CA ASN A 227 -7.05 3.78 1.22
C ASN A 227 -8.00 2.67 0.77
N GLU A 228 -7.88 2.19 -0.47
CA GLU A 228 -8.68 1.07 -0.97
C GLU A 228 -8.29 -0.27 -0.31
N LEU A 229 -7.00 -0.52 -0.13
CA LEU A 229 -6.50 -1.79 0.43
C LEU A 229 -6.53 -1.84 1.96
N TYR A 230 -6.33 -0.69 2.59
CA TYR A 230 -6.19 -0.54 4.04
C TYR A 230 -7.16 0.56 4.46
N GLN A 231 -8.29 0.16 5.05
CA GLN A 231 -9.30 1.08 5.59
C GLN A 231 -8.78 1.88 6.81
N GLU A 232 -7.59 1.54 7.29
CA GLU A 232 -6.98 2.00 8.52
C GLU A 232 -5.78 2.89 8.18
N ASP A 233 -5.50 3.93 8.98
CA ASP A 233 -4.46 4.96 8.73
C ASP A 233 -3.00 4.43 8.84
N CYS A 234 -2.77 3.14 8.58
CA CYS A 234 -1.51 2.44 8.86
C CYS A 234 -0.60 2.23 7.63
N GLY A 235 -1.12 2.32 6.40
CA GLY A 235 -0.30 2.15 5.17
C GLY A 235 0.21 3.47 4.54
N HIS A 236 -0.40 4.58 4.91
CA HIS A 236 -0.37 5.81 4.12
C HIS A 236 0.65 6.92 4.51
N PRO A 237 1.29 6.94 5.70
CA PRO A 237 2.09 8.10 6.07
C PRO A 237 3.24 8.35 5.10
N TYR A 238 3.86 7.29 4.59
CA TYR A 238 5.00 7.40 3.66
C TYR A 238 4.63 8.13 2.37
N SER A 239 3.46 7.88 1.77
CA SER A 239 3.01 8.63 0.59
C SER A 239 2.87 10.13 0.91
N TYR A 240 2.30 10.48 2.05
CA TYR A 240 2.20 11.88 2.47
C TYR A 240 3.57 12.50 2.78
N GLN A 241 4.54 11.75 3.31
CA GLN A 241 5.92 12.22 3.48
C GLN A 241 6.55 12.57 2.13
N TYR A 242 6.35 11.75 1.09
CA TYR A 242 6.82 12.07 -0.25
C TYR A 242 6.13 13.32 -0.83
N ALA A 243 4.82 13.48 -0.59
CA ALA A 243 4.11 14.70 -0.98
C ALA A 243 4.69 15.95 -0.30
N VAL A 244 5.03 15.86 1.00
CA VAL A 244 5.77 16.91 1.73
C VAL A 244 7.12 17.19 1.08
N MET A 245 7.89 16.15 0.73
CA MET A 245 9.21 16.32 0.10
C MET A 245 9.11 17.06 -1.24
N ILE A 246 8.15 16.68 -2.10
CA ILE A 246 7.93 17.35 -3.40
C ILE A 246 7.48 18.80 -3.16
N ALA A 247 6.50 19.03 -2.28
CA ALA A 247 6.01 20.37 -1.96
C ALA A 247 7.14 21.28 -1.41
N ARG A 248 8.01 20.73 -0.55
CA ARG A 248 9.19 21.41 0.00
C ARG A 248 10.21 21.75 -1.08
N ALA A 249 10.49 20.84 -2.00
CA ALA A 249 11.43 21.07 -3.09
C ALA A 249 11.02 22.26 -4.00
N HIS A 250 9.72 22.55 -4.08
CA HIS A 250 9.16 23.62 -4.93
C HIS A 250 8.59 24.83 -4.16
N GLY A 251 8.77 24.89 -2.84
CA GLY A 251 8.38 26.03 -1.99
C GLY A 251 6.89 26.15 -1.65
N ASP A 252 6.11 25.07 -1.72
CA ASP A 252 4.65 25.09 -1.52
C ASP A 252 4.28 24.95 -0.03
N LEU A 253 4.44 26.03 0.74
CA LEU A 253 4.21 26.02 2.20
C LEU A 253 2.77 25.66 2.58
N ALA A 254 1.79 26.04 1.75
CA ALA A 254 0.38 25.70 1.94
C ALA A 254 0.17 24.18 1.96
N ARG A 255 0.67 23.47 0.93
CA ARG A 255 0.55 22.01 0.85
C ARG A 255 1.44 21.28 1.83
N ILE A 256 2.64 21.79 2.15
CA ILE A 256 3.49 21.21 3.20
C ILE A 256 2.71 21.12 4.51
N ARG A 257 2.00 22.19 4.91
CA ARG A 257 1.19 22.18 6.14
C ARG A 257 0.15 21.07 6.11
N VAL A 258 -0.63 20.97 5.05
CA VAL A 258 -1.75 20.01 4.96
C VAL A 258 -1.24 18.57 4.89
N PHE A 259 -0.22 18.29 4.05
CA PHE A 259 0.36 16.95 4.00
C PHE A 259 1.04 16.57 5.32
N ALA A 260 1.77 17.50 5.97
CA ALA A 260 2.36 17.23 7.28
C ALA A 260 1.31 16.93 8.34
N GLN A 261 0.15 17.62 8.34
CA GLN A 261 -0.97 17.29 9.23
C GLN A 261 -1.47 15.85 9.03
N ARG A 262 -1.55 15.36 7.77
CA ARG A 262 -1.92 13.97 7.48
C ARG A 262 -0.87 12.99 7.98
N VAL A 263 0.43 13.29 7.78
CA VAL A 263 1.52 12.48 8.34
C VAL A 263 1.42 12.40 9.86
N VAL A 264 1.22 13.53 10.55
CA VAL A 264 1.08 13.57 12.02
C VAL A 264 -0.08 12.69 12.49
N ARG A 265 -1.24 12.78 11.85
CA ARG A 265 -2.41 11.96 12.22
C ARG A 265 -2.09 10.46 12.18
N SER A 266 -1.41 10.01 11.12
CA SER A 266 -0.98 8.62 10.99
C SER A 266 0.11 8.25 12.01
N PHE A 267 1.14 9.09 12.17
CA PHE A 267 2.25 8.82 13.10
C PHE A 267 1.84 8.84 14.57
N VAL A 268 0.96 9.73 14.98
CA VAL A 268 0.39 9.71 16.33
C VAL A 268 -0.36 8.39 16.58
N THR A 269 -1.05 7.86 15.57
CA THR A 269 -1.76 6.57 15.69
C THR A 269 -0.80 5.40 15.83
N ILE A 270 0.27 5.34 15.01
CA ILE A 270 1.12 4.14 14.91
C ILE A 270 2.41 4.20 15.74
N LEU A 271 2.91 5.40 16.07
CA LEU A 271 4.15 5.64 16.82
C LEU A 271 3.92 6.37 18.16
N GLY A 272 2.74 6.98 18.35
CA GLY A 272 2.44 7.85 19.49
C GLY A 272 2.95 9.29 19.31
N THR A 273 2.58 10.18 20.23
CA THR A 273 2.88 11.62 20.15
C THR A 273 4.32 12.00 20.49
N ASP A 274 5.04 11.11 21.16
CA ASP A 274 6.39 11.31 21.71
C ASP A 274 7.50 10.70 20.84
N SER A 275 7.15 10.09 19.70
CA SER A 275 8.14 9.61 18.73
C SER A 275 8.82 10.79 18.02
N THR A 276 10.07 10.58 17.62
CA THR A 276 10.87 11.59 16.90
C THR A 276 10.15 12.05 15.63
N GLU A 277 9.57 11.11 14.88
CA GLU A 277 8.85 11.33 13.65
C GLU A 277 7.56 12.14 13.88
N SER A 278 6.77 11.79 14.89
CA SER A 278 5.55 12.55 15.25
C SER A 278 5.87 13.99 15.63
N ILE A 279 6.93 14.19 16.43
CA ILE A 279 7.37 15.53 16.87
C ILE A 279 7.85 16.35 15.66
N GLN A 280 8.69 15.77 14.80
CA GLN A 280 9.22 16.44 13.60
C GLN A 280 8.08 16.93 12.68
N TYR A 281 7.14 16.05 12.32
CA TYR A 281 6.05 16.43 11.44
C TYR A 281 5.03 17.35 12.13
N ALA A 282 4.86 17.26 13.45
CA ALA A 282 4.03 18.22 14.20
C ALA A 282 4.63 19.63 14.18
N ASN A 283 5.95 19.74 14.33
CA ASN A 283 6.65 21.02 14.19
C ASN A 283 6.56 21.55 12.76
N MET A 284 6.75 20.69 11.76
CA MET A 284 6.63 21.06 10.35
C MET A 284 5.21 21.52 9.98
N ALA A 285 4.17 20.85 10.48
CA ALA A 285 2.79 21.26 10.28
C ALA A 285 2.50 22.64 10.91
N LYS A 286 3.03 22.90 12.12
CA LYS A 286 2.88 24.18 12.82
C LYS A 286 3.63 25.30 12.10
N ASN A 287 4.88 25.05 11.70
CA ASN A 287 5.75 26.03 11.06
C ASN A 287 6.49 25.42 9.86
N PRO A 288 5.85 25.36 8.67
CA PRO A 288 6.46 24.81 7.45
C PRO A 288 7.76 25.49 7.03
N ALA A 289 8.03 26.71 7.53
CA ALA A 289 9.19 27.51 7.17
C ALA A 289 10.40 27.36 8.14
N SER A 290 10.25 26.74 9.31
CA SER A 290 11.31 26.69 10.33
C SER A 290 12.34 25.58 10.19
N GLU A 291 12.03 24.53 9.45
CA GLU A 291 12.93 23.38 9.29
C GLU A 291 14.15 23.74 8.41
N PRO A 292 15.35 23.20 8.68
CA PRO A 292 16.59 23.60 8.00
C PRO A 292 16.40 23.59 6.49
N LYS A 293 16.89 24.62 5.79
CA LYS A 293 16.78 24.76 4.33
C LYS A 293 17.44 23.55 3.64
N LEU A 294 16.70 22.45 3.45
CA LEU A 294 16.93 21.62 2.28
C LEU A 294 16.76 22.59 1.11
N LEU A 295 17.82 22.81 0.32
CA LEU A 295 17.79 23.80 -0.76
C LEU A 295 16.51 23.56 -1.55
N SER A 296 15.60 24.55 -1.53
CA SER A 296 14.49 24.61 -2.46
C SER A 296 15.11 24.48 -3.85
N SER A 297 14.91 23.35 -4.52
CA SER A 297 15.49 23.12 -5.84
C SER A 297 14.84 24.04 -6.87
N SER A 298 13.65 24.54 -6.54
CA SER A 298 12.85 25.41 -7.39
C SER A 298 11.86 26.23 -6.55
N THR A 299 11.31 27.30 -7.13
CA THR A 299 10.23 28.12 -6.54
C THR A 299 8.93 28.06 -7.34
N ARG A 300 8.79 27.08 -8.26
CA ARG A 300 7.65 26.94 -9.18
C ARG A 300 6.29 26.89 -8.49
N TRP A 301 6.23 26.45 -7.24
CA TRP A 301 5.01 26.29 -6.47
C TRP A 301 4.98 27.15 -5.21
N LYS A 302 5.73 28.26 -5.21
CA LYS A 302 5.84 29.13 -4.04
C LYS A 302 4.45 29.59 -3.57
N THR A 303 4.11 29.21 -2.35
CA THR A 303 2.88 29.63 -1.64
C THR A 303 3.21 30.01 -0.20
N SER A 304 2.31 30.76 0.42
CA SER A 304 2.24 31.01 1.86
C SER A 304 1.26 30.03 2.53
N VAL A 305 1.41 29.80 3.83
CA VAL A 305 0.41 29.06 4.63
C VAL A 305 -0.98 29.70 4.56
N ASN A 306 -1.06 31.01 4.32
CA ASN A 306 -2.32 31.73 4.18
C ASN A 306 -3.03 31.46 2.84
N ASP A 307 -2.36 30.82 1.89
CA ASP A 307 -2.93 30.47 0.58
C ASP A 307 -3.70 29.14 0.61
N ILE A 308 -3.89 28.54 1.80
CA ILE A 308 -4.76 27.37 1.98
C ILE A 308 -6.21 27.82 1.78
N PRO A 309 -6.93 27.27 0.76
CA PRO A 309 -8.26 27.72 0.44
C PRO A 309 -9.24 27.44 1.59
N GLN A 310 -10.15 28.38 1.81
CA GLN A 310 -11.22 28.27 2.80
C GLN A 310 -12.56 28.04 2.10
N GLY A 311 -13.45 27.24 2.70
CA GLY A 311 -14.81 27.04 2.20
C GLY A 311 -14.95 26.14 0.97
N LEU A 312 -13.90 25.43 0.54
CA LEU A 312 -14.02 24.38 -0.48
C LEU A 312 -14.74 23.15 0.09
N GLY A 313 -15.51 22.48 -0.76
CA GLY A 313 -16.01 21.14 -0.46
C GLY A 313 -14.87 20.12 -0.36
N PRO A 314 -15.11 18.93 0.23
CA PRO A 314 -14.06 17.92 0.41
C PRO A 314 -13.34 17.53 -0.88
N ASP A 315 -14.09 17.31 -1.97
CA ASP A 315 -13.52 16.89 -3.26
C ASP A 315 -12.69 18.00 -3.91
N ASP A 316 -13.22 19.23 -3.94
CA ASP A 316 -12.50 20.40 -4.45
C ASP A 316 -11.21 20.68 -3.65
N PHE A 317 -11.24 20.41 -2.34
CA PHE A 317 -10.07 20.53 -1.49
C PHE A 317 -9.01 19.46 -1.79
N GLU A 318 -9.40 18.21 -2.03
CA GLU A 318 -8.48 17.16 -2.50
C GLU A 318 -7.90 17.51 -3.87
N ASP A 319 -8.73 18.03 -4.79
CA ASP A 319 -8.28 18.42 -6.12
C ASP A 319 -7.26 19.56 -6.06
N TRP A 320 -7.51 20.57 -5.21
CA TRP A 320 -6.49 21.56 -4.88
C TRP A 320 -5.25 20.90 -4.28
N LEU A 321 -5.38 20.09 -3.22
CA LEU A 321 -4.26 19.53 -2.48
C LEU A 321 -3.32 18.73 -3.40
N TRP A 322 -3.88 17.88 -4.25
CA TRP A 322 -3.12 17.03 -5.17
C TRP A 322 -2.81 17.69 -6.51
N ARG A 323 -3.21 18.95 -6.71
CA ARG A 323 -3.10 19.68 -7.98
C ARG A 323 -3.71 18.88 -9.14
N ARG A 324 -4.85 18.22 -8.89
CA ARG A 324 -5.60 17.54 -9.94
C ARG A 324 -6.13 18.60 -10.89
N GLU A 325 -5.96 18.38 -12.19
CA GLU A 325 -6.58 19.27 -13.15
C GLU A 325 -8.10 19.12 -13.03
N PRO A 326 -8.86 20.24 -13.00
CA PRO A 326 -10.30 20.15 -13.15
C PRO A 326 -10.58 19.37 -14.43
N VAL A 327 -11.55 18.46 -14.38
CA VAL A 327 -12.02 17.77 -15.58
C VAL A 327 -12.54 18.86 -16.51
N ALA A 328 -11.70 19.29 -17.45
CA ALA A 328 -12.07 20.34 -18.38
C ALA A 328 -13.40 19.92 -19.01
N ALA A 329 -14.35 20.85 -19.08
CA ALA A 329 -15.49 20.74 -19.98
C ALA A 329 -14.90 20.72 -21.40
N LEU A 330 -14.44 19.55 -21.81
CA LEU A 330 -13.81 19.31 -23.10
C LEU A 330 -14.89 19.35 -24.16
N ALA A 331 -14.49 19.83 -25.33
CA ALA A 331 -15.32 20.16 -26.47
C ALA A 331 -16.48 19.18 -26.67
N GLN A 332 -17.65 19.73 -27.01
CA GLN A 332 -18.78 18.90 -27.41
C GLN A 332 -18.33 17.88 -28.47
N PRO A 333 -18.72 16.60 -28.35
CA PRO A 333 -18.35 15.60 -29.32
C PRO A 333 -18.78 16.08 -30.70
N MET A 334 -17.83 16.24 -31.62
CA MET A 334 -18.17 16.39 -33.02
C MET A 334 -18.91 15.11 -33.45
N SER A 335 -20.11 15.28 -34.01
CA SER A 335 -20.99 14.19 -34.43
C SER A 335 -20.20 13.11 -35.21
N PRO A 336 -20.25 11.84 -34.79
CA PRO A 336 -19.45 10.79 -35.43
C PRO A 336 -20.00 10.44 -36.84
N PRO A 337 -19.13 10.05 -37.80
CA PRO A 337 -19.57 9.43 -39.04
C PRO A 337 -20.20 8.05 -38.72
N SER A 338 -21.44 7.84 -39.17
CA SER A 338 -22.23 6.59 -39.14
C SER A 338 -21.95 5.61 -37.98
N GLN A 339 -22.79 5.68 -36.95
CA GLN A 339 -22.80 4.89 -35.69
C GLN A 339 -22.86 3.35 -35.81
N SER A 340 -22.83 2.74 -36.99
CA SER A 340 -23.14 1.31 -37.13
C SER A 340 -22.01 0.34 -36.75
N LEU A 341 -20.84 0.81 -36.31
CA LEU A 341 -19.66 -0.04 -36.02
C LEU A 341 -19.01 0.17 -34.64
N PHE A 342 -19.41 1.20 -33.87
CA PHE A 342 -18.78 1.53 -32.59
C PHE A 342 -19.83 1.63 -31.47
N SER A 343 -19.55 0.99 -30.34
CA SER A 343 -20.44 0.90 -29.19
C SER A 343 -19.91 1.75 -28.03
N GLY A 344 -20.80 2.44 -27.30
CA GLY A 344 -20.45 3.05 -26.02
C GLY A 344 -20.29 1.98 -24.94
N PHE A 345 -19.71 2.34 -23.78
CA PHE A 345 -19.47 1.37 -22.70
C PHE A 345 -20.78 0.73 -22.19
N ALA A 346 -21.88 1.50 -22.17
CA ALA A 346 -23.18 1.00 -21.75
C ALA A 346 -23.76 -0.06 -22.70
N ASP A 347 -23.32 -0.08 -23.95
CA ASP A 347 -23.80 -1.00 -25.00
C ASP A 347 -22.96 -2.29 -25.06
N LEU A 348 -21.86 -2.37 -24.31
CA LEU A 348 -21.00 -3.55 -24.28
C LEU A 348 -21.67 -4.71 -23.53
N ALA A 349 -21.44 -5.93 -24.03
CA ALA A 349 -21.94 -7.15 -23.40
C ALA A 349 -21.38 -7.35 -21.99
N TYR A 350 -22.18 -7.99 -21.13
CA TYR A 350 -21.79 -8.35 -19.77
C TYR A 350 -20.98 -9.64 -19.76
N LYS A 351 -19.81 -9.64 -19.09
CA LYS A 351 -19.12 -10.87 -18.70
C LYS A 351 -19.15 -10.99 -17.18
N ASN A 352 -19.98 -11.89 -16.67
CA ASN A 352 -19.83 -12.42 -15.32
C ASN A 352 -18.78 -13.52 -15.38
N GLY A 353 -17.86 -13.60 -14.41
CA GLY A 353 -16.68 -14.49 -14.39
C GLY A 353 -16.93 -16.00 -14.34
N ILE A 354 -18.04 -16.49 -14.91
CA ILE A 354 -18.31 -17.91 -15.13
C ILE A 354 -18.61 -18.05 -16.63
N ASP A 355 -17.76 -18.79 -17.33
CA ASP A 355 -17.85 -19.04 -18.76
C ASP A 355 -19.24 -19.55 -19.15
N ALA A 356 -20.08 -18.65 -19.66
CA ALA A 356 -21.25 -19.03 -20.43
C ALA A 356 -20.76 -19.39 -21.84
N ALA A 357 -20.41 -20.66 -22.03
CA ALA A 357 -20.36 -21.27 -23.34
C ALA A 357 -21.74 -21.09 -23.99
N GLY A 358 -21.83 -20.20 -24.97
CA GLY A 358 -23.11 -19.84 -25.58
C GLY A 358 -22.93 -18.92 -26.80
N CYS A 359 -22.62 -19.56 -27.92
CA CYS A 359 -22.77 -19.11 -29.31
C CYS A 359 -23.37 -17.71 -29.54
N PHE A 360 -22.56 -16.78 -30.05
CA PHE A 360 -22.86 -15.87 -31.19
C PHE A 360 -21.57 -15.09 -31.51
N GLN A 361 -20.78 -15.56 -32.48
CA GLN A 361 -19.75 -14.72 -33.11
C GLN A 361 -20.46 -13.75 -34.08
N SER A 362 -21.06 -12.69 -33.55
CA SER A 362 -21.40 -11.51 -34.34
C SER A 362 -20.18 -10.60 -34.40
N ARG A 363 -19.81 -10.11 -35.60
CA ARG A 363 -18.80 -9.08 -35.92
C ARG A 363 -18.06 -8.49 -34.71
N HIS A 364 -16.73 -8.63 -34.67
CA HIS A 364 -15.89 -8.04 -33.63
C HIS A 364 -16.32 -6.60 -33.31
N SER A 365 -16.89 -6.37 -32.11
CA SER A 365 -17.27 -5.04 -31.68
C SER A 365 -16.00 -4.27 -31.31
N CYS A 366 -15.83 -3.08 -31.87
CA CYS A 366 -14.69 -2.23 -31.56
C CYS A 366 -15.14 -1.14 -30.60
N PHE A 367 -14.60 -1.15 -29.39
CA PHE A 367 -14.81 -0.09 -28.41
C PHE A 367 -13.70 0.96 -28.56
N LEU A 368 -14.09 2.21 -28.77
CA LEU A 368 -13.16 3.33 -28.92
C LEU A 368 -13.29 4.30 -27.76
N ALA A 369 -12.15 4.71 -27.22
CA ALA A 369 -12.10 5.72 -26.18
C ALA A 369 -10.84 6.58 -26.26
N GLU A 370 -10.97 7.83 -25.81
CA GLU A 370 -9.84 8.72 -25.56
C GLU A 370 -9.21 8.39 -24.20
N ILE A 371 -7.88 8.37 -24.12
CA ILE A 371 -7.16 8.29 -22.85
C ILE A 371 -7.23 9.66 -22.18
N VAL A 372 -7.94 9.73 -21.06
CA VAL A 372 -8.08 10.95 -20.26
C VAL A 372 -6.88 11.10 -19.33
N GLU A 373 -6.46 10.00 -18.71
CA GLU A 373 -5.43 10.00 -17.67
C GLU A 373 -4.80 8.61 -17.55
N THR A 374 -3.48 8.57 -17.36
CA THR A 374 -2.80 7.36 -16.89
C THR A 374 -2.92 7.31 -15.37
N LEU A 375 -3.76 6.42 -14.85
CA LEU A 375 -3.99 6.30 -13.41
C LEU A 375 -2.78 5.64 -12.73
N VAL A 376 -2.33 4.52 -13.30
CA VAL A 376 -1.16 3.79 -12.83
C VAL A 376 -0.38 3.28 -14.04
N PRO A 377 0.93 3.49 -14.14
CA PRO A 377 1.71 3.05 -15.30
C PRO A 377 2.00 1.54 -15.30
N HIS A 378 2.04 0.88 -14.14
CA HIS A 378 2.25 -0.56 -14.05
C HIS A 378 1.86 -1.16 -12.67
N PRO A 379 1.10 -2.27 -12.61
CA PRO A 379 0.15 -2.73 -13.63
C PRO A 379 -0.67 -1.58 -14.24
N LEU A 380 -0.74 -1.53 -15.57
CA LEU A 380 -1.26 -0.38 -16.30
C LEU A 380 -2.78 -0.26 -16.12
N ASP A 381 -3.20 0.90 -15.63
CA ASP A 381 -4.60 1.30 -15.53
C ASP A 381 -4.78 2.69 -16.15
N LEU A 382 -5.75 2.80 -17.06
CA LEU A 382 -6.07 4.02 -17.78
C LEU A 382 -7.48 4.48 -17.45
N LYS A 383 -7.65 5.78 -17.25
CA LYS A 383 -8.96 6.43 -17.29
C LYS A 383 -9.23 6.83 -18.72
N ILE A 384 -10.33 6.32 -19.26
CA ILE A 384 -10.66 6.47 -20.68
C ILE A 384 -12.09 6.99 -20.84
N ARG A 385 -12.35 7.72 -21.92
CA ARG A 385 -13.67 8.31 -22.22
C ARG A 385 -14.17 7.79 -23.55
N ASP A 386 -15.32 7.14 -23.53
CA ASP A 386 -15.91 6.57 -24.74
C ASP A 386 -16.47 7.65 -25.68
N ILE A 387 -16.92 7.20 -26.86
CA ILE A 387 -17.50 8.06 -27.91
C ILE A 387 -18.79 8.78 -27.48
N LEU A 388 -19.43 8.34 -26.39
CA LEU A 388 -20.63 8.95 -25.81
C LEU A 388 -20.30 9.87 -24.63
N GLY A 389 -19.02 10.08 -24.34
CA GLY A 389 -18.54 10.94 -23.26
C GLY A 389 -18.50 10.27 -21.89
N LYS A 390 -18.84 8.97 -21.77
CA LYS A 390 -18.79 8.24 -20.50
C LYS A 390 -17.35 7.89 -20.16
N THR A 391 -16.93 8.25 -18.95
CA THR A 391 -15.60 7.91 -18.45
C THR A 391 -15.63 6.59 -17.68
N VAL A 392 -14.71 5.68 -18.03
CA VAL A 392 -14.55 4.36 -17.41
C VAL A 392 -13.07 4.03 -17.20
N GLN A 393 -12.79 2.99 -16.43
CA GLN A 393 -11.42 2.50 -16.24
C GLN A 393 -11.14 1.30 -17.15
N LEU A 394 -9.96 1.31 -17.78
CA LEU A 394 -9.41 0.21 -18.56
C LEU A 394 -8.19 -0.35 -17.82
N HIS A 395 -8.30 -1.61 -17.41
CA HIS A 395 -7.29 -2.30 -16.61
C HIS A 395 -6.61 -3.39 -17.44
N PHE A 396 -5.28 -3.38 -17.48
CA PHE A 396 -4.49 -4.36 -18.25
C PHE A 396 -4.07 -5.54 -17.38
N TYR A 397 -4.75 -6.68 -17.50
CA TYR A 397 -4.41 -7.99 -16.94
C TYR A 397 -3.73 -8.89 -17.99
N THR A 398 -3.02 -8.28 -18.94
CA THR A 398 -2.17 -8.98 -19.91
C THR A 398 -1.00 -9.63 -19.19
N LYS A 399 -0.27 -10.53 -19.87
CA LYS A 399 0.87 -11.24 -19.28
C LYS A 399 1.96 -10.29 -18.75
N GLY A 400 2.19 -9.18 -19.42
CA GLY A 400 3.11 -8.12 -19.01
C GLY A 400 2.45 -6.99 -18.23
N GLU A 401 1.16 -7.09 -17.89
CA GLU A 401 0.41 -6.09 -17.12
C GLU A 401 0.52 -4.67 -17.68
N GLY A 402 0.53 -4.56 -19.02
CA GLY A 402 0.64 -3.31 -19.77
C GLY A 402 2.07 -2.84 -20.07
N THR A 403 3.11 -3.55 -19.62
CA THR A 403 4.51 -3.27 -20.04
C THR A 403 4.77 -3.55 -21.51
N GLU A 404 3.84 -4.23 -22.18
CA GLU A 404 3.86 -4.44 -23.62
C GLU A 404 3.58 -3.15 -24.42
N LEU A 405 3.08 -2.10 -23.75
CA LEU A 405 2.91 -0.77 -24.33
C LEU A 405 4.01 0.17 -23.82
N GLU A 406 4.67 0.85 -24.73
CA GLU A 406 5.63 1.91 -24.40
C GLU A 406 4.88 3.11 -23.78
N PRO A 407 5.46 3.80 -22.78
CA PRO A 407 4.83 4.98 -22.17
C PRO A 407 4.38 6.03 -23.17
N SER A 408 5.12 6.24 -24.25
CA SER A 408 4.76 7.18 -25.33
C SER A 408 3.45 6.82 -26.04
N GLN A 409 2.99 5.57 -25.97
CA GLN A 409 1.79 5.11 -26.66
C GLN A 409 0.51 5.49 -25.91
N TYR A 410 0.51 5.59 -24.58
CA TYR A 410 -0.71 5.82 -23.78
C TYR A 410 -0.79 7.21 -23.14
N GLN A 411 -0.39 8.23 -23.90
CA GLN A 411 -0.48 9.63 -23.43
C GLN A 411 -1.93 10.13 -23.45
N ARG A 412 -2.20 11.17 -22.64
CA ARG A 412 -3.50 11.85 -22.65
C ARG A 412 -3.85 12.33 -24.06
N GLY A 413 -5.12 12.15 -24.43
CA GLY A 413 -5.66 12.45 -25.75
C GLY A 413 -5.49 11.31 -26.76
N HIS A 414 -4.59 10.36 -26.54
CA HIS A 414 -4.44 9.22 -27.45
C HIS A 414 -5.71 8.36 -27.48
N THR A 415 -5.96 7.72 -28.61
CA THR A 415 -7.12 6.84 -28.77
C THR A 415 -6.72 5.40 -28.45
N VAL A 416 -7.50 4.75 -27.60
CA VAL A 416 -7.46 3.30 -27.38
C VAL A 416 -8.63 2.64 -28.10
N ALA A 417 -8.33 1.59 -28.84
CA ALA A 417 -9.29 0.69 -29.46
C ALA A 417 -9.20 -0.67 -28.79
N VAL A 418 -10.33 -1.18 -28.30
CA VAL A 418 -10.43 -2.50 -27.66
C VAL A 418 -11.44 -3.34 -28.43
N LEU A 419 -10.97 -4.40 -29.06
CA LEU A 419 -11.81 -5.37 -29.76
C LEU A 419 -12.47 -6.31 -28.75
N ASN A 420 -13.75 -6.62 -28.99
CA ASN A 420 -14.58 -7.47 -28.14
C ASN A 420 -14.59 -7.04 -26.66
N ALA A 421 -14.55 -5.72 -26.42
CA ALA A 421 -14.65 -5.17 -25.08
C ALA A 421 -15.96 -5.61 -24.42
N SER A 422 -15.91 -5.80 -23.10
CA SER A 422 -17.06 -6.19 -22.30
C SER A 422 -17.07 -5.39 -21.01
N GLN A 423 -18.27 -5.21 -20.44
CA GLN A 423 -18.39 -4.67 -19.09
C GLN A 423 -17.93 -5.74 -18.11
N TYR A 424 -16.82 -5.49 -17.44
CA TYR A 424 -16.33 -6.33 -16.36
C TYR A 424 -16.83 -5.79 -15.03
N VAL A 425 -17.43 -6.67 -14.23
CA VAL A 425 -17.82 -6.36 -12.84
C VAL A 425 -16.66 -6.75 -11.95
N PHE A 426 -15.88 -5.76 -11.55
CA PHE A 426 -14.85 -5.96 -10.53
C PHE A 426 -15.52 -6.14 -9.18
N GLU A 427 -14.95 -7.00 -8.37
CA GLU A 427 -15.43 -7.25 -7.02
C GLU A 427 -15.30 -6.01 -6.12
N PHE A 428 -14.33 -5.15 -6.43
CA PHE A 428 -14.12 -3.87 -5.78
C PHE A 428 -13.93 -2.76 -6.82
N GLY A 429 -14.68 -1.67 -6.68
CA GLY A 429 -14.62 -0.53 -7.60
C GLY A 429 -15.75 -0.50 -8.64
N PRO A 430 -15.82 0.57 -9.45
CA PRO A 430 -16.83 0.70 -10.49
C PRO A 430 -16.58 -0.31 -11.62
N ARG A 431 -17.63 -0.60 -12.39
CA ARG A 431 -17.47 -1.40 -13.63
C ARG A 431 -16.50 -0.72 -14.57
N GLY A 432 -15.70 -1.54 -15.25
CA GLY A 432 -14.72 -1.08 -16.22
C GLY A 432 -14.49 -2.11 -17.31
N ILE A 433 -13.39 -1.97 -18.03
CA ILE A 433 -12.94 -2.91 -19.05
C ILE A 433 -11.73 -3.64 -18.52
N ARG A 434 -11.81 -4.97 -18.44
CA ARG A 434 -10.70 -5.85 -18.10
C ARG A 434 -10.08 -6.36 -19.40
N GLN A 435 -8.87 -5.90 -19.73
CA GLN A 435 -8.15 -6.39 -20.91
C GLN A 435 -7.11 -7.45 -20.54
N THR A 436 -7.25 -8.66 -21.09
CA THR A 436 -6.33 -9.78 -20.84
C THR A 436 -5.46 -10.11 -22.04
N ASP A 437 -5.81 -9.63 -23.24
CA ASP A 437 -5.10 -9.91 -24.48
C ASP A 437 -4.75 -8.61 -25.21
N LEU A 438 -3.46 -8.32 -25.33
CA LEU A 438 -3.01 -7.09 -26.00
C LEU A 438 -3.24 -7.13 -27.51
N GLU A 439 -3.33 -8.30 -28.15
CA GLU A 439 -3.63 -8.39 -29.59
C GLU A 439 -5.01 -7.80 -29.91
N MET A 440 -5.88 -7.75 -28.89
CA MET A 440 -7.21 -7.16 -28.93
C MET A 440 -7.23 -5.68 -28.57
N THR A 441 -6.08 -5.04 -28.28
CA THR A 441 -5.97 -3.61 -27.98
C THR A 441 -4.97 -2.92 -28.91
N LYS A 442 -5.36 -1.76 -29.45
CA LYS A 442 -4.44 -0.86 -30.14
C LYS A 442 -4.52 0.54 -29.53
N VAL A 443 -3.37 1.12 -29.19
CA VAL A 443 -3.27 2.51 -28.75
C VAL A 443 -2.56 3.32 -29.83
N ASN A 444 -3.22 4.35 -30.36
CA ASN A 444 -2.68 5.19 -31.42
C ASN A 444 -2.46 6.62 -30.91
N THR A 445 -1.29 7.18 -31.25
CA THR A 445 -1.01 8.62 -31.20
C THR A 445 -2.02 9.35 -32.08
N ILE A 446 -2.61 10.43 -31.57
CA ILE A 446 -3.62 11.22 -32.31
C ILE A 446 -3.08 11.56 -33.71
N ALA A 447 -3.73 11.07 -34.76
CA ALA A 447 -3.61 11.67 -36.09
C ALA A 447 -4.28 13.04 -36.00
N GLU A 448 -3.68 14.07 -36.58
CA GLU A 448 -3.98 15.50 -36.47
C GLU A 448 -5.46 15.96 -36.64
N HIS A 449 -6.45 15.06 -36.78
CA HIS A 449 -7.84 15.35 -37.15
C HIS A 449 -8.88 14.68 -36.24
N GLY A 450 -8.66 14.71 -34.92
CA GLY A 450 -9.64 14.24 -33.92
C GLY A 450 -9.61 12.72 -33.68
N LEU A 451 -10.34 12.27 -32.66
CA LEU A 451 -10.70 10.87 -32.49
C LEU A 451 -11.16 10.32 -33.86
N PHE A 452 -10.84 9.06 -34.19
CA PHE A 452 -11.36 8.32 -35.37
C PHE A 452 -10.50 8.19 -36.64
N CYS A 453 -9.17 8.27 -36.58
CA CYS A 453 -8.32 7.71 -37.65
C CYS A 453 -7.73 6.34 -37.23
N ILE A 454 -8.58 5.30 -37.21
CA ILE A 454 -8.08 3.92 -37.15
C ILE A 454 -8.11 3.36 -38.57
N ASN A 455 -6.92 3.22 -39.15
CA ASN A 455 -6.76 2.48 -40.39
C ASN A 455 -6.87 0.98 -40.07
N LEU A 456 -8.08 0.41 -40.19
CA LEU A 456 -8.35 -1.04 -40.03
C LEU A 456 -7.70 -1.89 -41.14
N SER A 457 -6.92 -1.29 -42.04
CA SER A 457 -6.25 -1.98 -43.16
C SER A 457 -4.98 -2.76 -42.77
N THR A 458 -4.48 -2.59 -41.54
CA THR A 458 -3.28 -3.30 -41.04
C THR A 458 -3.59 -4.49 -40.13
N TYR A 459 -4.86 -4.91 -39.99
CA TYR A 459 -5.14 -6.22 -39.40
C TYR A 459 -4.58 -7.31 -40.33
N PRO A 460 -3.99 -8.39 -39.80
CA PRO A 460 -3.64 -9.53 -40.65
C PRO A 460 -4.89 -9.96 -41.41
N ARG A 461 -4.78 -10.04 -42.75
CA ARG A 461 -5.83 -10.44 -43.70
C ARG A 461 -6.31 -11.89 -43.53
N ASN A 462 -6.21 -12.47 -42.33
CA ASN A 462 -6.57 -13.85 -42.07
C ASN A 462 -7.92 -14.02 -41.36
N PHE A 463 -8.67 -12.95 -41.08
CA PHE A 463 -9.96 -13.05 -40.39
C PHE A 463 -11.21 -12.90 -41.28
N CYS A 464 -11.04 -12.83 -42.60
CA CYS A 464 -12.16 -12.82 -43.54
C CYS A 464 -11.84 -13.66 -44.79
N SER A 465 -11.53 -14.94 -44.60
CA SER A 465 -11.56 -15.91 -45.69
C SER A 465 -11.82 -17.33 -45.18
N SER A 466 -13.07 -17.58 -44.82
CA SER A 466 -13.67 -18.91 -44.93
C SER A 466 -15.19 -18.77 -44.94
N SER A 467 -15.67 -18.38 -46.13
CA SER A 467 -16.84 -18.89 -46.85
C SER A 467 -18.23 -18.83 -46.20
N CYS A 468 -19.17 -18.31 -47.00
CA CYS A 468 -20.56 -18.78 -47.03
C CYS A 468 -20.65 -20.31 -47.15
#